data_AF-A0A8J8SJ50-F1
#
_entry.id   AF-A0A8J8SJ50-F1
#
_cell.length_a   1.000
_cell.length_b   1.000
_cell.length_c   1.000
_cell.angle_alpha   90.00
_cell.angle_beta   90.00
_cell.angle_gamma   90.00
#
_symmetry.space_group_name_H-M   'P 1'
#
loop_
_entity.id
_entity.type
_entity.pdbx_description
1 polymer ?
#
loop_
_entity_poly.entity_id
_entity_poly.type
_entity_poly.pdbx_seq_one_letter_code
_entity_poly.pdbx_strand_id
1 'polypeptide(L)'
;MMDNPVSIILLIIFLFLMMRFLEISNKKQPLIKDNTIILRVNKLYGIIAVIVIVLAVIATIMDIPDITSQSEVFNILGINVLVFTLSIPLLLMVKNYKVEVTEEVITHYNIFGKEKVIRWQEIKKIKYGRFSSGLFLHTDVTKMTLYTMSLTGFSSFIKILKKKLEPHVYQDVLSDLNRLV
;
A
#
# COMPACT_ATOMS: atom_id res chain seq x y z
N MET A 1 -30.44 5.04 9.13
CA MET A 1 -30.71 4.53 7.77
C MET A 1 -30.47 5.70 6.81
N MET A 2 -29.36 5.68 6.04
CA MET A 2 -28.97 6.81 5.17
C MET A 2 -29.76 6.78 3.86
N ASP A 3 -31.02 7.18 3.90
CA ASP A 3 -31.90 7.19 2.71
C ASP A 3 -31.85 8.52 1.94
N ASN A 4 -30.96 9.44 2.31
CA ASN A 4 -30.84 10.72 1.63
C ASN A 4 -29.87 10.62 0.44
N PRO A 5 -30.33 10.69 -0.81
CA PRO A 5 -29.48 10.56 -2.00
C PRO A 5 -28.35 11.61 -2.03
N VAL A 6 -28.56 12.76 -1.40
CA VAL A 6 -27.54 13.82 -1.26
C VAL A 6 -26.34 13.33 -0.43
N SER A 7 -26.58 12.59 0.65
CA SER A 7 -25.50 12.06 1.51
C SER A 7 -24.68 10.98 0.79
N ILE A 8 -25.32 10.16 -0.04
CA ILE A 8 -24.64 9.14 -0.86
C ILE A 8 -23.77 9.81 -1.92
N ILE A 9 -24.29 10.84 -2.61
CA ILE A 9 -23.53 11.59 -3.62
C ILE A 9 -22.32 12.28 -3.00
N LEU A 10 -22.49 12.90 -1.83
CA LEU A 10 -21.38 13.54 -1.10
C LEU A 10 -20.31 12.53 -0.67
N LEU A 11 -20.70 11.33 -0.23
CA LEU A 11 -19.76 10.25 0.11
C LEU A 11 -18.94 9.82 -1.11
N ILE A 12 -19.58 9.66 -2.27
CA ILE A 12 -18.91 9.27 -3.51
C ILE A 12 -17.91 10.36 -3.95
N ILE A 13 -18.31 11.64 -3.90
CA ILE A 13 -17.43 12.77 -4.23
C ILE A 13 -16.24 12.81 -3.27
N PHE A 14 -16.48 12.62 -1.97
CA PHE A 14 -15.43 12.57 -0.96
C PHE A 14 -14.44 11.43 -1.23
N LEU A 15 -14.92 10.22 -1.51
CA LEU A 15 -14.09 9.07 -1.86
C LEU A 15 -13.24 9.34 -3.11
N PHE A 16 -13.84 9.95 -4.15
CA PHE A 16 -13.13 10.30 -5.38
C PHE A 16 -12.01 11.32 -5.13
N LEU A 17 -12.31 12.38 -4.37
CA LEU A 17 -11.30 13.39 -3.99
C LEU A 17 -10.17 12.78 -3.15
N MET A 18 -10.51 11.85 -2.25
CA MET A 18 -9.53 11.14 -1.44
C MET A 18 -8.61 10.27 -2.30
N MET A 19 -9.15 9.54 -3.28
CA MET A 19 -8.35 8.77 -4.24
C MET A 19 -7.41 9.67 -5.06
N ARG A 20 -7.91 10.79 -5.59
CA ARG A 20 -7.10 11.79 -6.30
C ARG A 20 -5.96 12.34 -5.44
N PHE A 21 -6.25 12.65 -4.17
CA PHE A 21 -5.25 13.17 -3.24
C PHE A 21 -4.14 12.15 -2.92
N LEU A 22 -4.51 10.87 -2.82
CA LEU A 22 -3.57 9.76 -2.63
C LEU A 22 -2.65 9.57 -3.84
N GLU A 23 -3.18 9.63 -5.06
CA GLU A 23 -2.39 9.55 -6.29
C GLU A 23 -1.33 10.66 -6.37
N ILE A 24 -1.72 11.90 -6.07
CA ILE A 24 -0.82 13.06 -6.11
C ILE A 24 0.30 12.88 -5.08
N SER A 25 -0.02 12.40 -3.89
CA SER A 25 0.97 12.27 -2.83
C SER A 25 1.89 11.07 -2.97
N ASN A 26 1.50 10.04 -3.73
CA ASN A 26 2.36 8.92 -4.08
C ASN A 26 3.50 9.31 -5.03
N LYS A 27 3.40 10.46 -5.71
CA LYS A 27 4.46 11.01 -6.58
C LYS A 27 5.61 11.69 -5.83
N LYS A 28 5.59 11.68 -4.49
CA LYS A 28 6.68 12.24 -3.68
C LYS A 28 7.99 11.49 -3.95
N GLN A 29 9.11 12.22 -3.85
CA GLN A 29 10.43 11.65 -4.10
C GLN A 29 10.79 10.59 -3.03
N PRO A 30 11.57 9.56 -3.38
CA PRO A 30 12.02 8.56 -2.42
C PRO A 30 12.81 9.20 -1.29
N LEU A 31 12.75 8.59 -0.11
CA LEU A 31 13.68 8.91 0.96
C LEU A 31 15.03 8.27 0.59
N ILE A 32 16.02 9.12 0.28
CA ILE A 32 17.40 8.70 0.09
C ILE A 32 18.11 8.92 1.42
N LYS A 33 18.62 7.84 2.02
CA LYS A 33 19.40 7.88 3.25
C LYS A 33 20.64 7.02 3.06
N ASP A 34 21.84 7.58 3.26
CA ASP A 34 23.12 6.84 3.28
C ASP A 34 23.31 5.89 2.07
N ASN A 35 23.14 6.41 0.86
CA ASN A 35 23.22 5.66 -0.41
C ASN A 35 22.21 4.49 -0.55
N THR A 36 21.21 4.44 0.33
CA THR A 36 20.11 3.47 0.31
C THR A 36 18.84 4.16 -0.15
N ILE A 37 18.19 3.62 -1.18
CA ILE A 37 16.85 4.06 -1.58
C ILE A 37 15.84 3.30 -0.73
N ILE A 38 15.05 4.05 0.04
CA ILE A 38 14.00 3.49 0.87
C ILE A 38 12.65 3.80 0.23
N LEU A 39 12.00 2.76 -0.27
CA LEU A 39 10.63 2.81 -0.74
C LEU A 39 9.70 2.51 0.44
N ARG A 40 8.76 3.41 0.70
CA ARG A 40 7.76 3.23 1.76
C ARG A 40 6.37 3.51 1.22
N VAL A 41 5.38 2.93 1.88
CA VAL A 41 4.00 3.34 1.66
C VAL A 41 3.82 4.78 2.11
N ASN A 42 3.04 5.54 1.34
CA ASN A 42 2.76 6.93 1.66
C ASN A 42 2.06 7.04 3.02
N LYS A 43 2.58 7.94 3.89
CA LYS A 43 2.06 8.16 5.25
C LYS A 43 0.59 8.56 5.27
N LEU A 44 0.06 9.13 4.19
CA LEU A 44 -1.35 9.50 4.09
C LEU A 44 -2.30 8.31 4.25
N TYR A 45 -1.94 7.12 3.78
CA TYR A 45 -2.75 5.92 4.01
C TYR A 45 -2.92 5.65 5.51
N GLY A 46 -1.88 5.91 6.30
CA GLY A 46 -1.92 5.74 7.75
C GLY A 46 -2.79 6.82 8.41
N ILE A 47 -2.68 8.07 7.95
CA ILE A 47 -3.52 9.17 8.44
C ILE A 47 -5.00 8.89 8.17
N ILE A 48 -5.34 8.44 6.96
CA ILE A 48 -6.72 8.06 6.60
C ILE A 48 -7.22 6.92 7.48
N ALA A 49 -6.41 5.87 7.69
CA ALA A 49 -6.79 4.76 8.55
C ALA A 49 -7.08 5.22 9.99
N VAL A 50 -6.27 6.13 10.55
CA VAL A 50 -6.51 6.70 11.88
C VAL A 50 -7.81 7.51 11.89
N ILE A 51 -8.03 8.39 10.91
CA ILE A 51 -9.25 9.21 10.83
C ILE A 51 -10.49 8.32 10.79
N VAL A 52 -10.48 7.27 9.97
CA VAL A 52 -11.61 6.34 9.85
C VAL A 52 -11.88 5.61 11.17
N ILE A 53 -10.84 5.15 11.86
CA ILE A 53 -10.98 4.53 13.19
C ILE A 53 -11.58 5.51 14.19
N VAL A 54 -11.06 6.75 14.25
CA VAL A 54 -11.54 7.77 15.20
C VAL A 54 -13.01 8.10 14.93
N LEU A 55 -13.40 8.28 13.67
CA LEU A 55 -14.79 8.54 13.30
C LEU A 55 -15.71 7.37 13.67
N ALA A 56 -15.28 6.12 13.45
CA ALA A 56 -16.06 4.95 13.83
C ALA A 56 -16.28 4.87 15.36
N VAL A 57 -15.24 5.17 16.15
CA VAL A 57 -15.33 5.21 17.61
C VAL A 57 -16.27 6.33 18.07
N ILE A 58 -16.17 7.53 17.49
CA ILE A 58 -17.07 8.66 17.82
C ILE A 58 -18.51 8.30 17.49
N ALA A 59 -18.78 7.76 16.30
CA ALA A 59 -20.12 7.34 15.89
C ALA A 59 -20.68 6.29 16.84
N THR A 60 -19.88 5.29 17.22
CA THR A 60 -20.28 4.28 18.20
C THR A 60 -20.65 4.92 19.54
N ILE A 61 -19.87 5.87 20.05
CA ILE A 61 -20.16 6.56 21.31
C ILE A 61 -21.46 7.37 21.22
N MET A 62 -21.71 8.02 20.08
CA MET A 62 -22.92 8.80 19.85
C MET A 62 -24.17 7.92 19.75
N ASP A 63 -24.04 6.69 19.24
CA ASP A 63 -25.16 5.77 19.08
C ASP A 63 -25.56 5.08 20.40
N ILE A 64 -24.67 4.98 21.40
CA ILE A 64 -24.92 4.29 22.69
C ILE A 64 -26.27 4.66 23.35
N PRO A 65 -26.64 5.95 23.47
CA PRO A 65 -27.89 6.35 24.13
C PRO A 65 -29.15 5.88 23.40
N ASP A 66 -29.07 5.66 22.09
CA ASP A 66 -30.20 5.32 21.22
C ASP A 66 -30.35 3.82 20.97
N ILE A 67 -29.49 2.98 21.57
CA ILE A 67 -29.56 1.52 21.44
C ILE A 67 -30.76 0.99 22.21
N THR A 68 -31.74 0.46 21.48
CA THR A 68 -32.97 -0.11 22.04
C THR A 68 -33.08 -1.61 21.84
N SER A 69 -32.32 -2.18 20.89
CA SER A 69 -32.42 -3.59 20.54
C SER A 69 -31.07 -4.30 20.48
N GLN A 70 -31.07 -5.61 20.75
CA GLN A 70 -29.88 -6.45 20.61
C GLN A 70 -29.38 -6.50 19.15
N SER A 71 -30.29 -6.36 18.18
CA SER A 71 -29.97 -6.29 16.75
C SER A 71 -29.11 -5.06 16.41
N GLU A 72 -29.42 -3.90 16.99
CA GLU A 72 -28.60 -2.68 16.83
C GLU A 72 -27.19 -2.87 17.38
N VAL A 73 -27.05 -3.53 18.54
CA VAL A 73 -25.73 -3.85 19.12
C VAL A 73 -24.89 -4.69 18.16
N PHE A 74 -25.48 -5.74 17.57
CA PHE A 74 -24.78 -6.58 16.59
C PHE A 74 -24.40 -5.81 15.33
N ASN A 75 -25.25 -4.90 14.85
CA ASN A 75 -24.96 -4.07 13.69
C ASN A 75 -23.78 -3.12 13.94
N ILE A 76 -23.78 -2.42 15.08
CA ILE A 76 -22.70 -1.51 15.47
C ILE A 76 -21.38 -2.28 15.65
N LEU A 77 -21.41 -3.45 16.29
CA LEU A 77 -20.24 -4.32 16.43
C LEU A 77 -19.73 -4.79 15.07
N GLY A 78 -20.62 -5.22 14.17
CA GLY A 78 -20.26 -5.68 12.84
C GLY A 78 -19.56 -4.60 12.00
N ILE A 79 -20.09 -3.37 12.03
CA ILE A 79 -19.49 -2.23 11.37
C ILE A 79 -18.10 -1.93 11.94
N ASN A 80 -17.96 -1.91 13.27
CA ASN A 80 -16.67 -1.67 13.92
C ASN A 80 -15.65 -2.76 13.57
N VAL A 81 -16.03 -4.04 13.61
CA VAL A 81 -15.16 -5.15 13.22
C VAL A 81 -14.69 -4.98 11.77
N LEU A 82 -15.58 -4.59 10.85
CA LEU A 82 -15.22 -4.32 9.47
C LEU A 82 -14.23 -3.16 9.35
N VAL A 83 -14.49 -2.04 10.03
CA VAL A 83 -13.60 -0.87 10.05
C VAL A 83 -12.22 -1.26 10.57
N PHE A 84 -12.12 -1.92 11.73
CA PHE A 84 -10.85 -2.34 12.30
C PHE A 84 -10.11 -3.34 11.41
N THR A 85 -10.83 -4.28 10.80
CA THR A 85 -10.26 -5.29 9.90
C THR A 85 -9.65 -4.66 8.65
N LEU A 86 -10.17 -3.53 8.16
CA LEU A 86 -9.61 -2.81 7.01
C LEU A 86 -8.53 -1.80 7.41
N SER A 87 -8.72 -1.07 8.51
CA SER A 87 -7.82 0.01 8.92
C SER A 87 -6.53 -0.49 9.59
N ILE A 88 -6.59 -1.56 10.39
CA ILE A 88 -5.40 -2.09 11.10
C ILE A 88 -4.35 -2.61 10.10
N PRO A 89 -4.67 -3.46 9.10
CA PRO A 89 -3.70 -3.89 8.11
C PRO A 89 -3.08 -2.73 7.34
N LEU A 90 -3.86 -1.69 7.04
CA LEU A 90 -3.38 -0.49 6.36
C LEU A 90 -2.34 0.27 7.21
N LEU A 91 -2.58 0.39 8.52
CA LEU A 91 -1.62 0.97 9.47
C LEU A 91 -0.34 0.14 9.58
N LEU A 92 -0.47 -1.19 9.68
CA LEU A 92 0.67 -2.10 9.70
C LEU A 92 1.47 -2.01 8.40
N MET A 93 0.80 -1.87 7.25
CA MET A 93 1.45 -1.68 5.97
C MET A 93 2.26 -0.37 5.96
N VAL A 94 1.69 0.75 6.42
CA VAL A 94 2.41 2.04 6.46
C VAL A 94 3.61 2.01 7.43
N LYS A 95 3.48 1.27 8.54
CA LYS A 95 4.53 1.19 9.56
C LYS A 95 5.67 0.24 9.17
N ASN A 96 5.32 -0.94 8.68
CA ASN A 96 6.25 -2.07 8.54
C ASN A 96 6.64 -2.36 7.09
N TYR A 97 5.76 -2.07 6.12
CA TYR A 97 6.05 -2.36 4.71
C TYR A 97 7.02 -1.32 4.14
N LYS A 98 8.25 -1.77 3.92
CA LYS A 98 9.30 -0.97 3.29
C LYS A 98 10.18 -1.85 2.41
N VAL A 99 10.77 -1.25 1.39
CA VAL A 99 11.77 -1.88 0.53
C VAL A 99 13.01 -1.01 0.57
N GLU A 100 14.11 -1.58 1.02
CA GLU A 100 15.41 -0.93 1.10
C GLU A 100 16.28 -1.47 -0.03
N VAL A 101 16.83 -0.57 -0.82
CA VAL A 101 17.57 -0.90 -2.03
C VAL A 101 18.96 -0.31 -1.88
N THR A 102 19.95 -1.19 -1.85
CA THR A 102 21.38 -0.86 -1.75
C THR A 102 22.10 -1.27 -3.04
N GLU A 103 23.40 -0.98 -3.10
CA GLU A 103 24.27 -1.39 -4.21
C GLU A 103 24.35 -2.93 -4.38
N GLU A 104 24.20 -3.69 -3.30
CA GLU A 104 24.42 -5.15 -3.26
C GLU A 104 23.12 -5.95 -3.12
N VAL A 105 22.19 -5.46 -2.31
CA VAL A 105 20.98 -6.18 -1.90
C VAL A 105 19.70 -5.35 -1.99
N ILE A 106 18.60 -6.07 -2.19
CA ILE A 106 17.23 -5.60 -2.02
C ILE A 106 16.67 -6.26 -0.77
N THR A 107 16.29 -5.45 0.21
CA THR A 107 15.67 -5.90 1.45
C THR A 107 14.20 -5.51 1.47
N HIS A 108 13.32 -6.51 1.52
CA HIS A 108 11.87 -6.33 1.60
C HIS A 108 11.38 -6.65 3.02
N TYR A 109 10.63 -5.73 3.59
CA TYR A 109 9.97 -5.90 4.89
C TYR A 109 8.47 -6.02 4.62
N ASN A 110 7.86 -7.12 5.08
CA ASN A 110 6.43 -7.34 4.89
C ASN A 110 5.58 -6.53 5.92
N ILE A 111 4.25 -6.64 5.82
CA ILE A 111 3.32 -5.95 6.75
C ILE A 111 3.49 -6.37 8.23
N PHE A 112 4.09 -7.54 8.48
CA PHE A 112 4.42 -8.05 9.82
C PHE A 112 5.84 -7.69 10.25
N GLY A 113 6.60 -6.94 9.45
CA GLY A 113 7.98 -6.56 9.72
C GLY A 113 9.01 -7.67 9.47
N LYS A 114 8.60 -8.83 8.94
CA LYS A 114 9.55 -9.89 8.56
C LYS A 114 10.37 -9.43 7.36
N GLU A 115 11.68 -9.60 7.49
CA GLU A 115 12.65 -9.25 6.47
C GLU A 115 12.86 -10.39 5.47
N LYS A 116 13.06 -10.03 4.21
CA LYS A 116 13.54 -10.90 3.15
C LYS A 116 14.59 -10.17 2.34
N VAL A 117 15.77 -10.74 2.23
CA VAL A 117 16.90 -10.16 1.49
C VAL A 117 17.10 -10.95 0.19
N ILE A 118 17.34 -10.25 -0.91
CA ILE A 118 17.75 -10.82 -2.20
C ILE A 118 18.94 -10.03 -2.71
N ARG A 119 19.99 -10.72 -3.16
CA ARG A 119 21.13 -10.08 -3.84
C ARG A 119 20.79 -9.82 -5.29
N TRP A 120 21.30 -8.73 -5.87
CA TRP A 120 21.04 -8.40 -7.29
C TRP A 120 21.42 -9.54 -8.24
N GLN A 121 22.52 -10.23 -7.96
CA GLN A 121 23.04 -11.34 -8.77
C GLN A 121 22.16 -12.60 -8.74
N GLU A 122 21.28 -12.73 -7.74
CA GLU A 122 20.38 -13.88 -7.59
C GLU A 122 19.10 -13.73 -8.43
N ILE A 123 18.83 -12.52 -8.96
CA ILE A 123 17.61 -12.23 -9.71
C ILE A 123 17.74 -12.81 -11.12
N LYS A 124 16.95 -13.83 -11.42
CA LYS A 124 16.91 -14.50 -12.74
C LYS A 124 15.83 -13.95 -13.65
N LYS A 125 14.69 -13.55 -13.08
CA LYS A 125 13.54 -13.10 -13.87
C LYS A 125 12.69 -12.10 -13.12
N ILE A 126 12.19 -11.11 -13.84
CA ILE A 126 11.19 -10.18 -13.34
C ILE A 126 9.86 -10.43 -14.04
N LYS A 127 8.78 -10.48 -13.27
CA LYS A 127 7.41 -10.53 -13.79
C LYS A 127 6.60 -9.36 -13.23
N TYR A 128 5.70 -8.82 -14.03
CA TYR A 128 4.77 -7.79 -13.60
C TYR A 128 3.35 -8.33 -13.66
N GLY A 129 2.66 -8.32 -12.53
CA GLY A 129 1.25 -8.65 -12.45
C GLY A 129 0.43 -7.38 -12.67
N ARG A 130 -0.16 -7.23 -13.86
CA ARG A 130 -1.03 -6.09 -14.20
C ARG A 130 -2.23 -5.96 -13.25
N PHE A 131 -2.84 -7.09 -12.87
CA PHE A 131 -4.00 -7.10 -11.97
C PHE A 131 -3.65 -6.85 -10.50
N SER A 132 -2.50 -7.35 -10.05
CA SER A 132 -2.08 -7.20 -8.65
C SER A 132 -1.24 -5.93 -8.42
N SER A 133 -0.96 -5.15 -9.48
CA SER A 133 0.01 -4.05 -9.49
C SER A 133 1.28 -4.43 -8.72
N GLY A 134 1.81 -5.62 -9.02
CA GLY A 134 2.88 -6.25 -8.26
C GLY A 134 4.06 -6.58 -9.17
N LEU A 135 5.25 -6.18 -8.75
CA LEU A 135 6.51 -6.57 -9.39
C LEU A 135 7.09 -7.76 -8.64
N PHE A 136 7.31 -8.85 -9.36
CA PHE A 136 7.78 -10.11 -8.82
C PHE A 136 9.22 -10.37 -9.23
N LEU A 137 10.14 -10.32 -8.28
CA LEU A 137 11.53 -10.71 -8.45
C LEU A 137 11.65 -12.21 -8.18
N HIS A 138 12.07 -12.97 -9.19
CA HIS A 138 12.29 -14.41 -9.06
C HIS A 138 13.80 -14.70 -9.01
N THR A 139 14.16 -15.48 -7.99
CA THR A 139 15.46 -16.14 -7.84
C THR A 139 15.26 -17.64 -8.00
N ASP A 140 16.34 -18.42 -7.98
CA ASP A 140 16.26 -19.88 -8.11
C ASP A 140 15.47 -20.54 -6.96
N VAL A 141 15.52 -19.95 -5.76
CA VAL A 141 14.96 -20.55 -4.54
C VAL A 141 13.76 -19.75 -4.00
N THR A 142 13.65 -18.48 -4.36
CA THR A 142 12.67 -17.57 -3.74
C THR A 142 12.03 -16.59 -4.71
N LYS A 143 10.77 -16.22 -4.40
CA LYS A 143 10.04 -15.15 -5.06
C LYS A 143 9.82 -13.99 -4.09
N MET A 144 10.11 -12.77 -4.49
CA MET A 144 9.80 -11.54 -3.74
C MET A 144 8.77 -10.73 -4.51
N THR A 145 7.75 -10.25 -3.81
CA THR A 145 6.64 -9.48 -4.37
C THR A 145 6.71 -8.05 -3.86
N LEU A 146 6.79 -7.08 -4.77
CA LEU A 146 6.81 -5.66 -4.49
C LEU A 146 5.51 -5.03 -5.01
N TYR A 147 4.68 -4.46 -4.15
CA TYR A 147 3.42 -3.83 -4.57
C TYR A 147 3.68 -2.39 -5.05
N THR A 148 3.50 -2.15 -6.35
CA THR A 148 3.99 -0.96 -7.06
C THR A 148 3.13 0.28 -6.83
N MET A 149 1.81 0.14 -6.69
CA MET A 149 0.87 1.28 -6.57
C MET A 149 0.99 2.07 -5.26
N SER A 150 1.57 1.48 -4.21
CA SER A 150 1.59 2.07 -2.86
C SER A 150 2.94 2.66 -2.49
N LEU A 151 4.01 2.32 -3.21
CA LEU A 151 5.39 2.63 -2.84
C LEU A 151 5.84 3.98 -3.41
N THR A 152 6.09 4.93 -2.51
CA THR A 152 6.74 6.20 -2.86
C THR A 152 8.18 5.92 -3.30
N GLY A 153 8.60 6.50 -4.42
CA GLY A 153 9.95 6.28 -4.96
C GLY A 153 10.13 5.05 -5.88
N PHE A 154 9.04 4.40 -6.28
CA PHE A 154 9.07 3.25 -7.20
C PHE A 154 9.77 3.57 -8.53
N SER A 155 9.59 4.77 -9.08
CA SER A 155 10.27 5.20 -10.31
C SER A 155 11.80 5.15 -10.19
N SER A 156 12.36 5.60 -9.04
CA SER A 156 13.81 5.52 -8.80
C SER A 156 14.31 4.09 -8.67
N PHE A 157 13.50 3.21 -8.08
CA PHE A 157 13.83 1.78 -8.03
C PHE A 157 13.89 1.17 -9.44
N ILE A 158 12.96 1.49 -10.33
CA ILE A 158 13.00 1.00 -11.72
C ILE A 158 14.27 1.49 -12.45
N LYS A 159 14.71 2.72 -12.19
CA LYS A 159 15.97 3.23 -12.76
C LYS A 159 17.19 2.44 -12.28
N ILE A 160 17.28 2.13 -10.99
CA ILE A 160 18.36 1.29 -10.45
C ILE A 160 18.28 -0.13 -11.02
N LEU A 161 17.08 -0.70 -11.08
CA LEU A 161 16.85 -2.04 -11.57
C LEU A 161 17.36 -2.20 -13.02
N LYS A 162 17.05 -1.24 -13.90
CA LYS A 162 17.55 -1.22 -15.28
C LYS A 162 19.07 -1.04 -15.39
N LYS A 163 19.70 -0.41 -14.38
CA LYS A 163 21.16 -0.21 -14.33
C LYS A 163 21.88 -1.46 -13.81
N LYS A 164 21.25 -2.21 -12.90
CA LYS A 164 21.86 -3.34 -12.16
C LYS A 164 21.65 -4.69 -12.83
N LEU A 165 20.57 -4.85 -13.60
CA LEU A 165 20.24 -6.13 -14.23
C LEU A 165 20.51 -6.09 -15.72
N GLU A 166 20.84 -7.25 -16.28
CA GLU A 166 20.96 -7.40 -17.72
C GLU A 166 19.58 -7.30 -18.39
N PRO A 167 19.50 -6.75 -19.62
CA PRO A 167 18.23 -6.55 -20.32
C PRO A 167 17.35 -7.80 -20.42
N HIS A 168 17.96 -8.97 -20.63
CA HIS A 168 17.25 -10.25 -20.77
C HIS A 168 16.42 -10.63 -19.52
N VAL A 169 16.77 -10.09 -18.34
CA VAL A 169 16.09 -10.36 -17.05
C VAL A 169 14.75 -9.62 -16.93
N TYR A 170 14.61 -8.46 -17.58
CA TYR A 170 13.43 -7.58 -17.48
C TYR A 170 12.77 -7.22 -18.82
N GLN A 171 13.29 -7.69 -19.95
CA GLN A 171 12.78 -7.36 -21.28
C GLN A 171 11.28 -7.68 -21.44
N ASP A 172 10.84 -8.82 -20.90
CA ASP A 172 9.44 -9.27 -20.91
C ASP A 172 8.47 -8.28 -20.25
N VAL A 173 8.96 -7.44 -19.33
CA VAL A 173 8.15 -6.49 -18.55
C VAL A 173 8.49 -5.03 -18.85
N LEU A 174 9.41 -4.77 -19.80
CA LEU A 174 9.92 -3.43 -20.06
C LEU A 174 8.83 -2.43 -20.47
N SER A 175 7.86 -2.87 -21.28
CA SER A 175 6.73 -2.05 -21.72
C SER A 175 5.81 -1.68 -20.55
N ASP A 176 5.57 -2.61 -19.62
CA ASP A 176 4.79 -2.35 -18.42
C ASP A 176 5.55 -1.43 -17.45
N LEU A 177 6.86 -1.64 -17.27
CA LEU A 177 7.72 -0.78 -16.45
C LEU A 177 7.78 0.65 -16.95
N ASN A 178 7.82 0.85 -18.27
CA ASN A 178 7.83 2.18 -18.89
C ASN A 178 6.50 2.92 -18.73
N ARG A 179 5.38 2.21 -18.50
CA ARG A 179 4.09 2.85 -18.20
C ARG A 179 3.97 3.32 -16.74
N LEU A 180 4.83 2.81 -15.86
CA LEU A 180 4.82 3.09 -14.41
C LEU A 180 5.76 4.23 -14.01
N VAL A 181 6.58 4.73 -14.93
CA VAL A 181 7.58 5.79 -14.75
C VAL A 181 7.17 7.01 -15.56
#